data_AF-A0A1B8W993-F1
#
_entry.id   AF-A0A1B8W993-F1
#
_cell.length_a   1.000
_cell.length_b   1.000
_cell.length_c   1.000
_cell.angle_alpha   90.00
_cell.angle_beta   90.00
_cell.angle_gamma   90.00
#
_symmetry.space_group_name_H-M   'P 1'
#
loop_
_entity.id
_entity.type
_entity.pdbx_description
1 polymer ?
#
loop_
_entity_poly.entity_id
_entity_poly.type
_entity_poly.pdbx_seq_one_letter_code
_entity_poly.pdbx_strand_id
1 'polypeptide(L)' 'MPQPANGPILHILIGNLKPGERASATYAVRVLIESGTIINQAHSTYVSVYPSRKLSPMSTDSNKVIIPVVDEEE' A
#
# COMPACT_ATOMS: atom_id res chain seq x y z
N MET A 1 -11.97 25.59 -6.83
CA MET A 1 -10.70 25.06 -6.28
C MET A 1 -10.59 23.61 -6.71
N PRO A 2 -9.53 23.18 -7.42
CA PRO A 2 -9.38 21.77 -7.77
C PRO A 2 -9.00 20.99 -6.50
N GLN A 3 -9.79 19.97 -6.16
CA GLN A 3 -9.40 18.97 -5.15
C GLN A 3 -8.09 18.31 -5.62
N PRO A 4 -7.12 18.03 -4.72
CA PRO A 4 -6.01 17.17 -5.07
C PRO A 4 -6.60 15.83 -5.50
N ALA A 5 -6.48 15.57 -6.81
CA ALA A 5 -6.95 14.37 -7.45
C ALA A 5 -6.49 13.17 -6.65
N ASN A 6 -7.45 12.29 -6.33
CA ASN A 6 -7.25 10.92 -5.85
C ASN A 6 -5.83 10.44 -6.14
N GLY A 7 -5.02 10.26 -5.09
CA GLY A 7 -3.73 9.58 -5.20
C GLY A 7 -3.91 8.25 -5.94
N PRO A 8 -2.85 7.63 -6.50
CA PRO A 8 -3.00 6.50 -7.40
C PRO A 8 -3.72 5.33 -6.69
N ILE A 9 -5.03 5.19 -6.89
CA ILE A 9 -5.79 4.01 -6.51
C ILE A 9 -5.52 2.97 -7.58
N LEU A 10 -4.35 2.36 -7.52
CA LEU A 10 -4.05 1.13 -8.25
C LEU A 10 -3.92 0.03 -7.21
N HIS A 11 -5.05 -0.58 -6.88
CA HIS A 11 -5.03 -1.88 -6.20
C HIS A 11 -4.28 -2.86 -7.10
N ILE A 12 -3.18 -3.42 -6.59
CA ILE A 12 -2.43 -4.45 -7.32
C ILE A 12 -3.06 -5.79 -6.98
N LEU A 13 -3.78 -6.38 -7.95
CA LEU A 13 -4.39 -7.69 -7.76
C LEU A 13 -3.30 -8.77 -7.84
N ILE A 14 -3.05 -9.45 -6.72
CA ILE A 14 -2.10 -10.57 -6.63
C ILE A 14 -2.70 -11.88 -7.18
N GLY A 15 -4.03 -12.03 -7.14
CA GLY A 15 -4.72 -13.27 -7.54
C GLY A 15 -4.87 -14.27 -6.40
N ASN A 16 -5.13 -15.54 -6.74
CA ASN A 16 -5.30 -16.62 -5.77
C ASN A 16 -3.96 -17.28 -5.47
N LEU A 17 -3.62 -17.41 -4.20
CA LEU A 17 -2.43 -18.13 -3.74
C LEU A 17 -2.81 -19.46 -3.10
N LYS A 18 -2.11 -20.54 -3.46
CA LYS A 18 -2.26 -21.84 -2.80
C LYS A 18 -1.64 -21.80 -1.38
N PRO A 19 -2.00 -22.74 -0.49
CA PRO A 19 -1.36 -22.84 0.81
C PRO A 19 0.17 -22.96 0.68
N GLY A 20 0.91 -22.07 1.35
CA GLY A 20 2.38 -22.01 1.31
C GLY A 20 2.96 -21.21 0.14
N GLU A 21 2.15 -20.78 -0.82
CA GLU A 21 2.59 -19.95 -1.94
C GLU A 21 2.82 -18.50 -1.49
N ARG A 22 3.77 -17.82 -2.14
CA ARG A 22 4.12 -16.42 -1.87
C ARG A 22 4.13 -15.64 -3.17
N ALA A 23 3.61 -14.43 -3.13
CA ALA A 23 3.71 -13.46 -4.20
C ALA A 23 4.11 -12.11 -3.64
N SER A 24 4.84 -11.34 -4.45
CA SER A 24 5.30 -9.99 -4.11
C SER A 24 4.73 -8.98 -5.11
N ALA A 25 4.09 -7.93 -4.62
CA ALA A 25 3.77 -6.75 -5.41
C ALA A 25 4.78 -5.64 -5.11
N THR A 26 5.16 -4.90 -6.15
CA THR A 26 6.03 -3.73 -6.04
C THR A 26 5.43 -2.61 -6.88
N TYR A 27 5.38 -1.42 -6.31
CA TYR A 27 5.00 -0.20 -7.02
C TYR A 27 5.95 0.92 -6.62
N ALA A 28 6.09 1.89 -7.51
CA ALA A 28 6.88 3.09 -7.27
C ALA A 28 5.97 4.31 -7.42
N VAL A 29 6.12 5.26 -6.51
CA VAL A 29 5.45 6.56 -6.55
C VAL A 29 6.52 7.63 -6.46
N ARG A 30 6.39 8.66 -7.30
CA ARG A 30 7.19 9.88 -7.17
C ARG A 30 6.41 10.88 -6.34
N VAL A 31 6.98 11.30 -5.22
CA VAL A 31 6.40 12.32 -4.33
C VAL A 31 7.26 13.58 -4.43
N LEU A 32 6.61 14.73 -4.57
CA LEU A 32 7.24 16.06 -4.58
C LEU A 32 6.60 16.84 -3.43
N ILE A 33 7.38 17.21 -2.42
CA ILE A 33 6.96 17.98 -1.25
C ILE A 33 8.13 18.89 -0.85
N GLU A 34 7.83 20.12 -0.43
CA GLU A 34 8.84 21.12 -0.01
C GLU A 34 9.36 20.79 1.40
N SER A 35 8.44 20.67 2.37
CA SER A 35 8.74 20.18 3.72
C SER A 35 7.64 19.28 4.28
N GLY A 36 8.02 18.41 5.22
CA GLY A 36 7.09 17.53 5.92
C GLY A 36 7.64 16.14 6.19
N THR A 37 6.78 15.13 6.10
CA THR A 37 7.16 13.74 6.35
C THR A 37 6.46 12.81 5.36
N ILE A 38 7.25 12.02 4.64
CA ILE A 38 6.74 10.95 3.79
C ILE A 38 6.69 9.67 4.64
N ILE A 39 5.49 9.09 4.75
CA ILE A 39 5.27 7.80 5.41
C ILE A 39 4.97 6.76 4.33
N ASN A 40 5.90 5.84 4.11
CA ASN A 40 5.70 4.71 3.24
C ASN A 40 5.23 3.50 4.06
N GLN A 41 4.01 3.04 3.79
CA GLN A 41 3.43 1.84 4.41
C GLN A 41 2.55 1.12 3.39
N ALA A 42 2.72 -0.19 3.27
CA ALA A 42 1.85 -1.01 2.46
C ALA A 42 0.68 -1.52 3.29
N HIS A 43 -0.50 -1.56 2.67
CA HIS A 43 -1.70 -2.17 3.23
C HIS A 43 -2.16 -3.29 2.30
N SER A 44 -2.41 -4.48 2.86
CA SER A 44 -2.88 -5.62 2.09
C SER A 44 -4.18 -6.13 2.65
N THR A 45 -5.13 -6.45 1.77
CA THR A 45 -6.39 -7.11 2.12
C THR A 45 -6.50 -8.42 1.33
N TYR A 46 -6.80 -9.51 2.02
CA TYR A 46 -6.96 -10.82 1.42
C TYR A 46 -8.18 -11.54 1.97
N VAL A 47 -8.70 -12.49 1.19
CA VAL A 47 -9.82 -13.33 1.61
C VAL A 47 -9.42 -14.79 1.49
N SER A 48 -9.46 -15.51 2.60
CA SER A 48 -9.27 -16.96 2.58
C SER A 48 -10.53 -17.65 2.09
N VAL A 49 -10.39 -18.44 1.03
CA VAL A 49 -11.44 -19.29 0.45
C VAL A 49 -11.16 -20.75 0.77
N TYR A 50 -12.12 -21.40 1.43
CA TYR A 50 -12.15 -22.83 1.65
C TYR A 50 -13.23 -23.46 0.77
N PRO A 51 -13.13 -24.76 0.43
CA PRO A 51 -14.08 -25.42 -0.47
C PRO A 51 -15.57 -25.22 -0.12
N SER A 52 -15.90 -25.09 1.17
CA SER A 52 -17.26 -24.93 1.67
C SER A 52 -17.61 -23.50 2.12
N ARG A 53 -16.62 -22.60 2.25
CA ARG A 53 -16.86 -21.26 2.82
C ARG A 53 -15.78 -20.26 2.43
N LYS A 54 -16.22 -19.05 2.09
CA LYS A 54 -15.38 -17.86 2.03
C LYS A 54 -15.40 -17.16 3.40
N LEU A 55 -14.23 -16.85 3.95
CA LEU A 55 -14.13 -16.09 5.19
C LEU A 55 -14.29 -14.59 4.92
N SER A 56 -14.47 -13.82 6.00
CA SER A 56 -14.42 -12.36 5.90
C SER A 56 -13.03 -11.90 5.45
N PRO A 57 -12.93 -10.77 4.72
CA PRO A 57 -11.65 -10.17 4.39
C PRO A 57 -10.83 -9.89 5.65
N MET A 58 -9.54 -10.16 5.56
CA MET A 58 -8.55 -9.81 6.56
C MET A 58 -7.59 -8.79 5.97
N SER A 59 -7.17 -7.84 6.77
CA SER A 59 -6.23 -6.81 6.37
C SER A 59 -5.00 -6.81 7.26
N THR A 60 -3.86 -6.45 6.68
CA THR A 60 -2.58 -6.36 7.39
C THR A 60 -1.76 -5.21 6.83
N ASP A 61 -1.11 -4.48 7.73
CA ASP A 61 -0.22 -3.39 7.40
C ASP A 61 1.25 -3.83 7.53
N SER A 62 2.09 -3.31 6.64
CA SER A 62 3.54 -3.48 6.76
C SER A 62 4.13 -2.58 7.86
N ASN A 63 5.43 -2.72 8.09
CA ASN A 63 6.22 -1.70 8.77
C ASN A 63 6.12 -0.36 8.03
N LYS A 64 6.33 0.74 8.78
CA LYS A 64 6.40 2.09 8.26
C LYS A 64 7.86 2.47 8.00
N VAL A 65 8.13 3.10 6.87
CA VAL A 65 9.37 3.84 6.61
C VAL A 65 9.03 5.32 6.64
N ILE A 66 9.70 6.08 7.50
CA ILE A 66 9.44 7.49 7.74
C ILE A 66 10.62 8.29 7.18
N ILE A 67 10.34 9.19 6.25
CA ILE A 67 11.34 10.04 5.58
C ILE A 67 10.98 11.49 5.86
N PRO A 68 11.71 12.21 6.74
CA PRO A 68 11.53 13.64 6.91
C PRO A 68 12.03 14.37 5.66
N VAL A 69 11.30 15.41 5.26
CA VAL A 69 11.71 16.34 4.20
C VAL A 69 11.85 17.70 4.85
N VAL A 70 13.07 18.22 4.85
CA VAL A 70 13.39 19.54 5.39
C VAL A 70 13.53 20.51 4.23
N ASP A 71 13.06 21.74 4.42
CA ASP A 71 13.38 22.82 3.50
C ASP A 71 14.90 23.04 3.52
N GLU A 72 15.51 23.25 2.36
CA GLU A 72 16.88 23.76 2.31
C GLU A 72 16.84 25.20 2.81
N GLU A 73 17.29 25.43 4.05
CA GLU A 73 17.59 26.79 4.51
C GLU A 73 18.79 27.29 3.68
N GLU A 74 18.56 28.35 2.89
CA GLU A 74 19.57 29.04 2.05
C GLU A 74 20.54 29.89 2.89
#